data_AF-A0A1G3MTA7-F1
#
_entry.id   AF-A0A1G3MTA7-F1
#
_cell.length_a   1.000
_cell.length_b   1.000
_cell.length_c   1.000
_cell.angle_alpha   90.00
_cell.angle_beta   90.00
_cell.angle_gamma   90.00
#
_symmetry.space_group_name_H-M   'P 1'
#
loop_
_entity.id
_entity.type
_entity.pdbx_description
1 polymer ?
#
loop_
_entity_poly.entity_id
_entity_poly.type
_entity_poly.pdbx_seq_one_letter_code
_entity_poly.pdbx_strand_id
1 'polypeptide(L)'
;MRGIVKVVEKATGFFNNLLGLSNAFWLDDFIMMRKIRSGDIATELLKPVSFGGLVLAENAGTIAFRLLANFLPALLVSLLYIRILPPSSALNLLLAVASAGLGFLILFGISYLVSLASFWVVNVWSISTIKNVFINVFSGLLIPMWFMPEPVLRVIRWTPLVSIYHFPISLYLGAFESAVVWRGFGLQLFWALIIFSAGAGLWRKAVKRLVVQGG
;
A
#
# COMPACT_ATOMS: atom_id res chain seq x y z
N MET A 1 -36.36 -7.70 9.71
CA MET A 1 -35.21 -7.33 10.57
C MET A 1 -34.04 -8.30 10.53
N ARG A 2 -34.22 -9.64 10.58
CA ARG A 2 -33.11 -10.63 10.57
C ARG A 2 -32.20 -10.61 9.31
N GLY A 3 -32.70 -10.17 8.15
CA GLY A 3 -31.91 -10.08 6.91
C GLY A 3 -30.92 -8.92 6.90
N ILE A 4 -31.32 -7.76 7.40
CA ILE A 4 -30.46 -6.56 7.49
C ILE A 4 -29.35 -6.79 8.51
N VAL A 5 -29.65 -7.43 9.65
CA VAL A 5 -28.65 -7.75 10.67
C VAL A 5 -27.54 -8.67 10.13
N LYS A 6 -27.89 -9.70 9.34
CA LYS A 6 -26.89 -10.59 8.70
C LYS A 6 -26.03 -9.90 7.64
N VAL A 7 -26.60 -8.94 6.90
CA VAL A 7 -25.86 -8.13 5.92
C VAL A 7 -24.91 -7.18 6.64
N VAL A 8 -25.38 -6.55 7.71
CA VAL A 8 -24.56 -5.68 8.57
C VAL A 8 -23.42 -6.49 9.20
N GLU A 9 -23.67 -7.63 9.84
CA GLU A 9 -22.61 -8.47 10.44
C GLU A 9 -21.53 -8.91 9.43
N LYS A 10 -21.93 -9.30 8.22
CA LYS A 10 -20.97 -9.62 7.15
C LYS A 10 -20.16 -8.41 6.72
N ALA A 11 -20.79 -7.24 6.62
CA ALA A 11 -20.12 -6.00 6.29
C ALA A 11 -19.16 -5.56 7.41
N THR A 12 -19.55 -5.67 8.68
CA THR A 12 -18.69 -5.30 9.82
C THR A 12 -17.48 -6.24 9.95
N GLY A 13 -17.68 -7.54 9.74
CA GLY A 13 -16.59 -8.53 9.75
C GLY A 13 -15.61 -8.35 8.58
N PHE A 14 -16.12 -8.02 7.40
CA PHE A 14 -15.30 -7.65 6.25
C PHE A 14 -14.52 -6.36 6.53
N PHE A 15 -15.16 -5.35 7.09
CA PHE A 15 -14.55 -4.05 7.42
C PHE A 15 -13.46 -4.18 8.50
N ASN A 16 -13.72 -4.95 9.57
CA ASN A 16 -12.72 -5.18 10.62
C ASN A 16 -11.47 -5.91 10.09
N ASN A 17 -11.64 -6.90 9.21
CA ASN A 17 -10.51 -7.58 8.57
C ASN A 17 -9.78 -6.68 7.57
N LEU A 18 -10.49 -5.80 6.87
CA LEU A 18 -9.90 -4.75 6.02
C LEU A 18 -9.08 -3.74 6.80
N LEU A 19 -9.57 -3.31 7.98
CA LEU A 19 -8.81 -2.43 8.87
C LEU A 19 -7.58 -3.16 9.44
N GLY A 20 -7.70 -4.45 9.79
CA GLY A 20 -6.55 -5.27 10.17
C GLY A 20 -5.50 -5.40 9.05
N LEU A 21 -5.94 -5.61 7.80
CA LEU A 21 -5.08 -5.55 6.63
C LEU A 21 -4.44 -4.18 6.48
N SER A 22 -5.20 -3.09 6.63
CA SER A 22 -4.68 -1.73 6.54
C SER A 22 -3.48 -1.54 7.50
N ASN A 23 -3.63 -1.93 8.77
CA ASN A 23 -2.57 -1.92 9.79
C ASN A 23 -1.35 -2.77 9.41
N ALA A 24 -1.56 -3.91 8.76
CA ALA A 24 -0.45 -4.74 8.28
C ALA A 24 0.34 -4.05 7.17
N PHE A 25 -0.32 -3.34 6.25
CA PHE A 25 0.28 -2.66 5.10
C PHE A 25 0.75 -1.22 5.38
N TRP A 26 0.72 -0.74 6.62
CA TRP A 26 1.24 0.57 6.99
C TRP A 26 2.76 0.65 6.82
N LEU A 27 3.19 1.51 5.89
CA LEU A 27 4.59 1.80 5.63
C LEU A 27 5.12 2.94 6.50
N ASP A 28 6.41 2.86 6.84
CA ASP A 28 7.07 3.86 7.65
C ASP A 28 7.73 4.95 6.80
N ASP A 29 7.02 6.06 6.62
CA ASP A 29 7.49 7.21 5.84
C ASP A 29 8.62 7.99 6.57
N PHE A 30 8.82 7.75 7.86
CA PHE A 30 9.77 8.50 8.69
C PHE A 30 11.15 7.85 8.73
N ILE A 31 11.31 6.69 8.10
CA ILE A 31 12.55 5.91 8.14
C ILE A 31 13.76 6.72 7.63
N MET A 32 13.57 7.48 6.55
CA MET A 32 14.61 8.34 5.98
C MET A 32 14.93 9.50 6.93
N MET A 33 13.91 10.16 7.46
CA MET A 33 14.06 11.27 8.41
C MET A 33 14.87 10.85 9.65
N ARG A 34 14.60 9.65 10.19
CA ARG A 34 15.35 9.10 11.33
C ARG A 34 16.80 8.81 10.96
N LYS A 35 17.05 8.09 9.85
CA LYS A 35 18.40 7.73 9.39
C LYS A 35 19.25 8.95 9.00
N ILE A 36 18.64 10.02 8.46
CA ILE A 36 19.33 11.29 8.19
C ILE A 36 19.72 11.97 9.49
N ARG A 37 18.80 12.07 10.46
CA ARG A 37 19.05 12.74 11.74
C ARG A 37 20.06 12.01 12.62
N SER A 38 20.09 10.68 12.58
CA SER A 38 21.07 9.87 13.32
C SER A 38 22.43 9.79 12.61
N GLY A 39 22.50 10.13 11.32
CA GLY A 39 23.71 9.96 10.51
C GLY A 39 23.93 8.53 10.00
N ASP A 40 23.11 7.56 10.42
CA ASP A 40 23.20 6.15 10.01
C ASP A 40 23.13 5.97 8.49
N ILE A 41 22.46 6.90 7.79
CA ILE A 41 22.37 6.91 6.33
C ILE A 41 23.75 6.88 5.66
N ALA A 42 24.79 7.48 6.26
CA ALA A 42 26.14 7.45 5.74
C ALA A 42 26.70 6.02 5.72
N THR A 43 26.48 5.25 6.79
CA THR A 43 26.92 3.85 6.86
C THR A 43 26.15 2.94 5.89
N GLU A 44 24.88 3.24 5.65
CA GLU A 44 24.06 2.46 4.70
C GLU A 44 24.45 2.71 3.25
N LEU A 45 24.90 3.92 2.92
CA LEU A 45 25.43 4.26 1.61
C LEU A 45 26.74 3.53 1.28
N LEU A 46 27.47 3.03 2.28
CA LEU A 46 28.69 2.23 2.08
C LEU A 46 28.39 0.77 1.72
N LYS A 47 27.17 0.28 1.96
CA LYS A 47 26.79 -1.10 1.65
C LYS A 47 26.71 -1.28 0.13
N PRO A 48 27.14 -2.43 -0.44
CA PRO A 48 27.10 -2.69 -1.88
C PRO A 48 25.68 -3.06 -2.38
N VAL A 49 24.66 -2.38 -1.87
CA VAL A 49 23.25 -2.58 -2.21
C VAL A 49 22.59 -1.23 -2.43
N SER A 50 21.59 -1.17 -3.30
CA SER A 50 20.84 0.07 -3.49
C SER A 50 20.09 0.44 -2.20
N PHE A 51 20.20 1.70 -1.77
CA PHE A 51 19.51 2.18 -0.57
C PHE A 51 17.98 1.97 -0.65
N GLY A 52 17.38 2.27 -1.81
CA GLY A 52 15.95 2.03 -2.02
C GLY A 52 15.56 0.56 -1.86
N GLY A 53 16.41 -0.37 -2.31
CA GLY A 53 16.23 -1.80 -2.10
C GLY A 53 16.34 -2.22 -0.62
N LEU A 54 17.26 -1.60 0.13
CA LEU A 54 17.37 -1.82 1.57
C LEU A 54 16.08 -1.40 2.30
N VAL A 55 15.58 -0.18 2.02
CA VAL A 55 14.33 0.33 2.61
C VAL A 55 13.12 -0.51 2.19
N LEU A 56 13.09 -0.99 0.94
CA LEU A 56 12.05 -1.92 0.47
C LEU A 56 12.06 -3.22 1.26
N ALA A 57 13.24 -3.82 1.46
CA ALA A 57 13.38 -5.06 2.20
C ALA A 57 12.99 -4.91 3.68
N GLU A 58 13.38 -3.81 4.33
CA GLU A 58 12.98 -3.49 5.72
C GLU A 58 11.45 -3.38 5.85
N ASN A 59 10.80 -2.65 4.93
CA ASN A 59 9.34 -2.50 4.94
C ASN A 59 8.62 -3.82 4.60
N ALA A 60 9.12 -4.57 3.61
CA ALA A 60 8.57 -5.86 3.24
C ALA A 60 8.64 -6.87 4.40
N GLY A 61 9.78 -6.93 5.11
CA GLY A 61 9.94 -7.76 6.30
C GLY A 61 9.00 -7.35 7.43
N THR A 62 8.84 -6.05 7.66
CA THR A 62 7.89 -5.52 8.65
C THR A 62 6.45 -5.90 8.32
N ILE A 63 6.04 -5.77 7.05
CA ILE A 63 4.69 -6.15 6.61
C ILE A 63 4.48 -7.65 6.71
N ALA A 64 5.45 -8.46 6.26
CA ALA A 64 5.38 -9.91 6.40
C ALA A 64 5.21 -10.33 7.86
N PHE A 65 5.99 -9.74 8.76
CA PHE A 65 5.84 -9.97 10.20
C PHE A 65 4.45 -9.56 10.70
N ARG A 66 3.94 -8.37 10.35
CA ARG A 66 2.60 -7.93 10.77
C ARG A 66 1.49 -8.79 10.19
N LEU A 67 1.64 -9.30 8.98
CA LEU A 67 0.69 -10.23 8.37
C LEU A 67 0.65 -11.55 9.15
N LEU A 68 1.80 -12.08 9.55
CA LEU A 68 1.88 -13.33 10.31
C LEU A 68 1.48 -13.16 11.77
N ALA A 69 1.90 -12.09 12.42
CA ALA A 69 1.72 -11.87 13.86
C ALA A 69 0.36 -11.26 14.21
N ASN A 70 -0.19 -10.38 13.35
CA ASN A 70 -1.44 -9.68 13.63
C ASN A 70 -2.59 -10.14 12.73
N PHE A 71 -2.37 -10.19 11.41
CA PHE A 71 -3.45 -10.49 10.47
C PHE A 71 -3.84 -11.97 10.49
N LEU A 72 -2.88 -12.90 10.52
CA LEU A 72 -3.16 -14.32 10.48
C LEU A 72 -3.98 -14.79 11.71
N PRO A 73 -3.65 -14.43 12.97
CA PRO A 73 -4.50 -14.77 14.11
C PRO A 73 -5.89 -14.14 14.02
N ALA A 74 -5.99 -12.87 13.62
CA ALA A 74 -7.28 -12.20 13.43
C ALA A 74 -8.13 -12.86 12.35
N LEU A 75 -7.50 -13.33 11.26
CA LEU A 75 -8.14 -14.08 10.19
C LEU A 75 -8.63 -15.43 10.69
N LEU A 76 -7.81 -16.18 11.44
CA LEU A 76 -8.19 -17.48 12.01
C LEU A 76 -9.38 -17.35 12.97
N VAL A 77 -9.35 -16.37 13.87
CA VAL A 77 -10.47 -16.06 14.76
C VAL A 77 -11.69 -15.66 13.92
N SER A 78 -11.53 -14.80 12.92
CA SER A 78 -12.63 -14.42 12.05
C SER A 78 -13.22 -15.61 11.31
N LEU A 79 -12.45 -16.58 10.83
CA LEU A 79 -12.98 -17.78 10.17
C LEU A 79 -13.84 -18.65 11.10
N LEU A 80 -13.56 -18.64 12.41
CA LEU A 80 -14.34 -19.38 13.41
C LEU A 80 -15.68 -18.69 13.73
N TYR A 81 -15.71 -17.35 13.77
CA TYR A 81 -16.87 -16.59 14.23
C TYR A 81 -17.65 -15.86 13.13
N ILE A 82 -17.01 -15.59 11.98
CA ILE A 82 -17.51 -14.77 10.87
C ILE A 82 -17.35 -15.55 9.56
N ARG A 83 -18.45 -15.72 8.80
CA ARG A 83 -18.36 -16.34 7.46
C ARG A 83 -17.71 -15.38 6.47
N ILE A 84 -16.38 -15.48 6.34
CA ILE A 84 -15.63 -14.81 5.27
C ILE A 84 -16.02 -15.43 3.92
N LEU A 85 -16.22 -14.60 2.91
CA LEU A 85 -16.47 -15.07 1.54
C LEU A 85 -15.17 -15.69 1.00
N PRO A 86 -15.17 -16.97 0.61
CA PRO A 86 -14.00 -17.58 -0.02
C PRO A 86 -13.70 -16.89 -1.37
N PRO A 87 -12.47 -17.04 -1.90
CA PRO A 87 -12.19 -16.55 -3.24
C PRO A 87 -13.13 -17.22 -4.24
N SER A 88 -13.55 -16.46 -5.25
CA SER A 88 -14.46 -16.93 -6.30
C SER A 88 -13.90 -18.12 -7.10
N SER A 89 -12.58 -18.22 -7.25
CA SER A 89 -11.87 -19.38 -7.80
C SER A 89 -10.40 -19.37 -7.35
N ALA A 90 -9.70 -20.51 -7.51
CA ALA A 90 -8.26 -20.58 -7.26
C ALA A 90 -7.45 -19.62 -8.16
N LEU A 91 -7.89 -19.45 -9.42
CA LEU A 91 -7.29 -18.49 -10.34
C LEU A 91 -7.47 -17.06 -9.85
N ASN A 92 -8.66 -16.70 -9.39
CA ASN A 92 -8.96 -15.36 -8.88
C ASN A 92 -8.18 -15.04 -7.60
N LEU A 93 -7.92 -16.05 -6.75
CA LEU A 93 -7.00 -15.90 -5.63
C LEU A 93 -5.57 -15.60 -6.10
N LEU A 94 -5.04 -16.35 -7.06
CA LEU A 94 -3.69 -16.14 -7.59
C LEU A 94 -3.54 -14.74 -8.23
N LEU A 95 -4.53 -14.32 -9.02
CA LEU A 95 -4.57 -12.99 -9.63
C LEU A 95 -4.64 -11.89 -8.56
N ALA A 96 -5.44 -12.09 -7.51
CA ALA A 96 -5.53 -11.15 -6.40
C ALA A 96 -4.20 -11.02 -5.65
N VAL A 97 -3.48 -12.13 -5.40
CA VAL A 97 -2.16 -12.11 -4.75
C VAL A 97 -1.13 -11.39 -5.62
N ALA A 98 -1.08 -11.69 -6.92
CA ALA A 98 -0.17 -11.02 -7.85
C ALA A 98 -0.45 -9.50 -7.91
N SER A 99 -1.73 -9.13 -8.00
CA SER A 99 -2.17 -7.75 -7.98
C SER A 99 -1.87 -7.05 -6.66
N ALA A 100 -2.05 -7.73 -5.52
CA ALA A 100 -1.71 -7.18 -4.21
C ALA A 100 -0.19 -6.94 -4.06
N GLY A 101 0.64 -7.80 -4.65
CA GLY A 101 2.09 -7.56 -4.74
C GLY A 101 2.45 -6.29 -5.51
N LEU A 102 1.82 -6.06 -6.67
CA LEU A 102 1.99 -4.82 -7.43
C LEU A 102 1.41 -3.60 -6.69
N GLY A 103 0.24 -3.74 -6.07
CA GLY A 103 -0.37 -2.71 -5.23
C GLY A 103 0.53 -2.32 -4.06
N PHE A 104 1.18 -3.29 -3.43
CA PHE A 104 2.20 -3.07 -2.41
C PHE A 104 3.40 -2.28 -2.96
N LEU A 105 3.94 -2.65 -4.12
CA LEU A 105 5.05 -1.92 -4.74
C LEU A 105 4.68 -0.47 -5.07
N ILE A 106 3.46 -0.22 -5.54
CA ILE A 106 2.93 1.13 -5.76
C ILE A 106 2.86 1.90 -4.45
N LEU A 107 2.24 1.32 -3.41
CA LEU A 107 2.15 1.92 -2.08
C LEU A 107 3.54 2.24 -1.51
N PHE A 108 4.48 1.30 -1.65
CA PHE A 108 5.89 1.50 -1.31
C PHE A 108 6.52 2.65 -2.06
N GLY A 109 6.37 2.70 -3.38
CA GLY A 109 6.94 3.77 -4.19
C GLY A 109 6.42 5.15 -3.79
N ILE A 110 5.11 5.28 -3.50
CA ILE A 110 4.52 6.53 -3.03
C ILE A 110 5.10 6.91 -1.65
N SER A 111 5.13 5.97 -0.71
CA SER A 111 5.73 6.19 0.62
C SER A 111 7.21 6.56 0.51
N TYR A 112 7.97 5.89 -0.35
CA TYR A 112 9.38 6.17 -0.57
C TYR A 112 9.62 7.59 -1.11
N LEU A 113 8.79 8.05 -2.06
CA LEU A 113 8.82 9.44 -2.52
C LEU A 113 8.56 10.45 -1.39
N VAL A 114 7.62 10.15 -0.49
CA VAL A 114 7.36 10.99 0.69
C VAL A 114 8.55 10.95 1.65
N SER A 115 9.13 9.78 1.92
CA SER A 115 10.33 9.64 2.76
C SER A 115 11.50 10.44 2.21
N LEU A 116 11.69 10.48 0.88
CA LEU A 116 12.72 11.29 0.23
C LEU A 116 12.55 12.80 0.46
N ALA A 117 11.33 13.29 0.73
CA ALA A 117 11.13 14.71 1.07
C ALA A 117 11.92 15.15 2.32
N SER A 118 12.33 14.21 3.18
CA SER A 118 13.17 14.45 4.36
C SER A 118 14.50 15.15 4.05
N PHE A 119 14.99 15.06 2.82
CA PHE A 119 16.22 15.75 2.40
C PHE A 119 16.04 17.26 2.17
N TRP A 120 14.80 17.73 2.05
CA TRP A 120 14.47 19.14 1.80
C TRP A 120 13.61 19.77 2.90
N VAL A 121 12.85 18.96 3.65
CA VAL A 121 11.92 19.43 4.66
C VAL A 121 12.28 18.85 6.02
N VAL A 122 12.29 19.69 7.05
CA VAL A 122 12.67 19.30 8.43
C VAL A 122 11.70 18.29 9.04
N ASN A 123 10.41 18.38 8.68
CA ASN A 123 9.36 17.51 9.19
C ASN A 123 8.47 16.99 8.05
N VAL A 124 8.50 15.67 7.84
CA VAL A 124 7.72 14.98 6.78
C VAL A 124 6.31 14.62 7.25
N TRP A 125 5.99 14.79 8.53
CA TRP A 125 4.73 14.38 9.13
C TRP A 125 3.50 14.89 8.36
N SER A 126 3.47 16.18 7.99
CA SER A 126 2.32 16.74 7.27
C SER A 126 2.13 16.12 5.89
N ILE A 127 3.23 15.85 5.18
CA ILE A 127 3.20 15.23 3.84
C ILE A 127 2.73 13.78 3.96
N SER A 128 3.26 13.04 4.93
CA SER A 128 2.84 11.67 5.25
C SER A 128 1.35 11.60 5.60
N THR A 129 0.87 12.49 6.47
CA THR A 129 -0.53 12.56 6.88
C THR A 129 -1.46 12.82 5.69
N ILE A 130 -1.15 13.81 4.86
CA ILE A 130 -1.95 14.11 3.65
C ILE A 130 -1.95 12.88 2.73
N LYS A 131 -0.77 12.30 2.44
CA LYS A 131 -0.65 11.08 1.62
C LYS A 131 -1.55 9.95 2.16
N ASN A 132 -1.51 9.67 3.46
CA ASN A 132 -2.30 8.61 4.08
C ASN A 132 -3.81 8.85 3.97
N VAL A 133 -4.26 10.11 4.12
CA VAL A 133 -5.67 10.47 3.92
C VAL A 133 -6.10 10.16 2.48
N PHE A 134 -5.32 10.59 1.49
CA PHE A 134 -5.63 10.33 0.08
C PHE A 134 -5.67 8.83 -0.23
N ILE A 135 -4.69 8.07 0.25
CA ILE A 135 -4.65 6.62 0.04
C ILE A 135 -5.87 5.96 0.70
N ASN A 136 -6.15 6.23 1.97
CA ASN A 136 -7.24 5.57 2.68
C ASN A 136 -8.60 5.87 2.06
N VAL A 137 -8.84 7.12 1.67
CA VAL A 137 -10.12 7.56 1.08
C VAL A 137 -10.27 7.01 -0.34
N PHE A 138 -9.28 7.20 -1.21
CA PHE A 138 -9.45 6.98 -2.65
C PHE A 138 -9.04 5.59 -3.15
N SER A 139 -8.46 4.74 -2.29
CA SER A 139 -8.12 3.37 -2.66
C SER A 139 -9.27 2.36 -2.52
N GLY A 140 -10.42 2.79 -2.01
CA GLY A 140 -11.56 1.93 -1.71
C GLY A 140 -11.52 1.32 -0.31
N LEU A 141 -10.55 1.68 0.54
CA LEU A 141 -10.39 1.12 1.88
C LEU A 141 -11.38 1.70 2.89
N LEU A 142 -11.44 3.03 3.01
CA LEU A 142 -12.34 3.71 3.94
C LEU A 142 -13.73 3.94 3.32
N ILE A 143 -13.75 4.38 2.06
CA ILE A 143 -14.97 4.63 1.29
C ILE A 143 -15.00 3.64 0.13
N PRO A 144 -15.94 2.68 0.11
CA PRO A 144 -16.06 1.77 -1.01
C PRO A 144 -16.28 2.52 -2.32
N MET A 145 -15.70 2.01 -3.41
CA MET A 145 -15.72 2.71 -4.71
C MET A 145 -17.15 2.94 -5.22
N TRP A 146 -18.11 2.06 -4.93
CA TRP A 146 -19.51 2.22 -5.32
C TRP A 146 -20.25 3.36 -4.59
N PHE A 147 -19.68 3.91 -3.51
CA PHE A 147 -20.25 5.04 -2.79
C PHE A 147 -19.71 6.39 -3.31
N MET A 148 -18.64 6.39 -4.10
CA MET A 148 -18.04 7.63 -4.60
C MET A 148 -18.87 8.24 -5.74
N PRO A 149 -18.97 9.59 -5.80
CA PRO A 149 -19.68 10.25 -6.88
C PRO A 149 -18.97 10.07 -8.23
N GLU A 150 -19.73 9.96 -9.31
CA GLU A 150 -19.22 9.66 -10.66
C GLU A 150 -18.09 10.59 -11.17
N PRO A 151 -18.13 11.92 -10.97
CA PRO A 151 -17.01 12.78 -11.37
C PRO A 151 -15.68 12.39 -10.71
N VAL A 152 -15.73 11.97 -9.46
CA VAL A 152 -14.56 11.59 -8.66
C VAL A 152 -14.04 10.22 -9.10
N LEU A 153 -14.95 9.26 -9.33
CA LEU A 153 -14.61 7.94 -9.87
C LEU A 153 -13.92 8.02 -11.23
N ARG A 154 -14.38 8.89 -12.13
CA ARG A 154 -13.77 9.07 -13.45
C ARG A 154 -12.29 9.45 -13.37
N VAL A 155 -11.88 10.25 -12.38
CA VAL A 155 -10.48 10.63 -12.18
C VAL A 155 -9.71 9.50 -11.51
N ILE A 156 -10.22 9.01 -10.37
CA ILE A 156 -9.51 8.06 -9.52
C ILE A 156 -9.21 6.74 -10.25
N ARG A 157 -10.08 6.29 -11.16
CA ARG A 157 -9.86 5.07 -11.96
C ARG A 157 -8.59 5.09 -12.82
N TRP A 158 -8.03 6.27 -13.09
CA TRP A 158 -6.77 6.42 -13.81
C TRP A 158 -5.56 6.65 -12.90
N THR A 159 -5.79 6.80 -11.60
CA THR A 159 -4.74 7.00 -10.59
C THR A 159 -4.20 5.66 -10.09
N PRO A 160 -3.01 5.63 -9.46
CA PRO A 160 -2.48 4.41 -8.84
C PRO A 160 -3.24 3.95 -7.60
N LEU A 161 -4.14 4.78 -7.04
CA LEU A 161 -4.74 4.54 -5.71
C LEU A 161 -5.69 3.33 -5.70
N VAL A 162 -6.46 3.15 -6.78
CA VAL A 162 -7.38 2.00 -6.94
C VAL A 162 -6.64 0.68 -6.97
N SER A 163 -5.41 0.71 -7.48
CA SER A 163 -4.56 -0.46 -7.63
C SER A 163 -4.04 -1.01 -6.30
N ILE A 164 -4.12 -0.24 -5.21
CA ILE A 164 -3.54 -0.61 -3.91
C ILE A 164 -4.45 -1.62 -3.18
N TYR A 165 -5.75 -1.32 -3.06
CA TYR A 165 -6.70 -2.17 -2.30
C TYR A 165 -7.89 -2.62 -3.14
N HIS A 166 -8.61 -1.70 -3.79
CA HIS A 166 -9.83 -2.06 -4.50
C HIS A 166 -9.61 -3.12 -5.59
N PHE A 167 -8.61 -2.93 -6.47
CA PHE A 167 -8.37 -3.85 -7.58
C PHE A 167 -8.08 -5.31 -7.14
N PRO A 168 -7.13 -5.59 -6.22
CA PRO A 168 -6.90 -6.97 -5.75
C PRO A 168 -8.11 -7.56 -5.02
N ILE A 169 -8.87 -6.77 -4.27
CA ILE A 169 -10.10 -7.24 -3.60
C ILE A 169 -11.17 -7.62 -4.63
N SER A 170 -11.38 -6.81 -5.66
CA SER A 170 -12.32 -7.11 -6.73
C SER A 170 -11.92 -8.36 -7.53
N LEU A 171 -10.62 -8.60 -7.74
CA LEU A 171 -10.12 -9.84 -8.33
C LEU A 171 -10.45 -11.05 -7.45
N TYR A 172 -10.20 -10.96 -6.14
CA TYR A 172 -10.51 -12.03 -5.19
C TYR A 172 -12.00 -12.43 -5.25
N LEU A 173 -12.87 -11.42 -5.34
CA LEU A 173 -14.32 -11.60 -5.44
C LEU A 173 -14.81 -12.02 -6.84
N GLY A 174 -13.93 -12.02 -7.85
CA GLY A 174 -14.29 -12.37 -9.23
C GLY A 174 -15.21 -11.34 -9.90
N ALA A 175 -15.09 -10.07 -9.51
CA ALA A 175 -16.00 -9.00 -9.93
C ALA A 175 -15.74 -8.43 -11.33
N PHE A 176 -14.70 -8.90 -12.03
CA PHE A 176 -14.27 -8.33 -13.31
C PHE A 176 -14.23 -9.36 -14.43
N GLU A 177 -14.61 -8.92 -15.62
CA GLU A 177 -14.36 -9.63 -16.87
C GLU A 177 -12.87 -9.63 -17.22
N SER A 178 -12.43 -10.63 -17.99
CA SER A 178 -11.02 -10.86 -18.33
C SER A 178 -10.32 -9.64 -18.95
N ALA A 179 -11.02 -8.86 -19.80
CA ALA A 179 -10.45 -7.65 -20.41
C ALA A 179 -10.12 -6.56 -19.37
N VAL A 180 -10.97 -6.40 -18.36
CA VAL A 180 -10.77 -5.42 -17.26
C VAL A 180 -9.61 -5.84 -16.37
N VAL A 181 -9.43 -7.16 -16.15
CA VAL A 181 -8.30 -7.71 -15.39
C VAL A 181 -6.97 -7.30 -16.04
N TRP A 182 -6.79 -7.58 -17.33
CA TRP A 182 -5.54 -7.24 -18.03
C TRP A 182 -5.26 -5.75 -18.07
N ARG A 183 -6.30 -4.93 -18.28
CA ARG A 183 -6.18 -3.47 -18.23
C ARG A 183 -5.73 -2.98 -16.85
N GLY A 184 -6.25 -3.57 -15.77
CA GLY A 184 -5.87 -3.22 -14.40
C GLY A 184 -4.41 -3.58 -14.09
N PHE A 185 -3.94 -4.76 -14.52
CA PHE A 185 -2.51 -5.11 -14.42
C PHE A 185 -1.62 -4.18 -15.23
N GLY A 186 -2.03 -3.81 -16.45
CA GLY A 186 -1.31 -2.84 -17.27
C GLY A 186 -1.20 -1.47 -16.58
N LEU A 187 -2.28 -1.00 -15.96
CA LEU A 187 -2.28 0.25 -15.20
C LEU A 187 -1.39 0.17 -13.94
N GLN A 188 -1.39 -0.97 -13.25
CA GLN A 188 -0.50 -1.23 -12.11
C GLN A 188 0.97 -1.14 -12.52
N LEU A 189 1.37 -1.84 -13.58
CA LEU A 189 2.74 -1.85 -14.08
C LEU A 189 3.17 -0.46 -14.57
N PHE A 190 2.30 0.23 -15.30
CA PHE A 190 2.53 1.59 -15.77
C PHE A 190 2.83 2.55 -14.61
N TRP A 191 2.00 2.56 -13.57
CA TRP A 191 2.20 3.44 -12.43
C TRP A 191 3.39 3.04 -11.56
N ALA A 192 3.62 1.73 -11.36
CA ALA A 192 4.81 1.26 -10.69
C ALA A 192 6.07 1.78 -11.41
N LEU A 193 6.16 1.62 -12.73
CA LEU A 193 7.30 2.12 -13.51
C LEU A 193 7.51 3.63 -13.34
N ILE A 194 6.45 4.43 -13.44
CA ILE A 194 6.51 5.88 -13.27
C ILE A 194 7.03 6.25 -11.88
N ILE A 195 6.44 5.67 -10.83
CA ILE A 195 6.73 6.00 -9.44
C ILE A 195 8.17 5.60 -9.09
N PHE A 196 8.60 4.39 -9.46
CA PHE A 196 9.97 3.93 -9.20
C PHE A 196 11.00 4.73 -10.00
N SER A 197 10.69 5.13 -11.24
CA SER A 197 11.56 6.01 -12.03
C SER A 197 11.69 7.40 -11.40
N ALA A 198 10.58 7.97 -10.92
CA ALA A 198 10.58 9.23 -10.19
C ALA A 198 11.39 9.12 -8.88
N GLY A 199 11.22 8.01 -8.14
CA GLY A 199 11.97 7.73 -6.91
C GLY A 199 13.46 7.62 -7.15
N ALA A 200 13.89 6.91 -8.19
CA ALA A 200 15.29 6.81 -8.58
C ALA A 200 15.87 8.18 -8.99
N GLY A 201 15.12 8.98 -9.73
CA GLY A 201 15.52 10.34 -10.11
C GLY A 201 15.66 11.27 -8.91
N LEU A 202 14.69 11.24 -7.98
CA LEU A 202 14.69 12.06 -6.78
C LEU A 202 15.81 11.64 -5.81
N TRP A 203 16.05 10.33 -5.67
CA TRP A 203 17.15 9.80 -4.87
C TRP A 203 18.52 10.31 -5.34
N ARG A 204 18.78 10.31 -6.66
CA ARG A 204 20.04 10.87 -7.22
C ARG A 204 20.24 12.34 -6.88
N LYS A 205 19.15 13.11 -6.72
CA LYS A 205 19.19 14.52 -6.30
C LYS A 205 19.37 14.64 -4.79
N ALA A 206 18.69 13.79 -4.02
CA ALA A 206 18.73 13.76 -2.56
C ALA A 206 20.15 13.49 -2.03
N VAL A 207 20.83 12.45 -2.55
CA VAL A 207 22.17 12.07 -2.09
C VAL A 207 23.19 13.20 -2.26
N LYS A 208 23.06 14.02 -3.31
CA LYS A 208 23.96 15.17 -3.52
C LYS A 208 23.80 16.28 -2.47
N ARG A 209 22.67 16.31 -1.77
CA ARG A 209 22.41 17.26 -0.67
C ARG A 209 22.75 16.70 0.70
N LEU A 210 23.13 15.42 0.78
CA LEU A 210 23.51 14.83 2.04
C LEU A 210 24.85 15.44 2.49
N VAL A 211 24.76 16.44 3.36
CA VAL A 211 25.91 16.92 4.11
C VAL A 211 25.93 16.11 5.39
N VAL A 212 26.82 15.12 5.44
CA VAL A 212 27.09 14.38 6.67
C VAL A 212 27.84 15.34 7.58
N GLN A 213 27.11 16.01 8.48
CA GLN A 213 27.69 16.75 9.61
C GLN A 213 28.14 15.73 10.65
N GLY A 214 29.11 14.89 10.26
CA GLY A 214 29.76 13.97 11.19
C GLY A 214 30.72 14.76 12.07
N GLY A 215 30.71 14.45 13.37
CA GLY A 215 31.88 14.70 14.20
C GLY A 215 33.08 13.89 13.72
#